data_AF-A0A6G3XSU5-F1
#
_entry.id   AF-A0A6G3XSU5-F1
#
_cell.length_a   1.000
_cell.length_b   1.000
_cell.length_c   1.000
_cell.angle_alpha   90.00
_cell.angle_beta   90.00
_cell.angle_gamma   90.00
#
_symmetry.space_group_name_H-M   'P 1'
#
loop_
_entity.id
_entity.type
_entity.pdbx_description
1 polymer ?
#
loop_
_entity_poly.entity_id
_entity_poly.type
_entity_poly.pdbx_seq_one_letter_code
_entity_poly.pdbx_strand_id
1 'polypeptide(L)'
;MIEIPSDLHPDLVPLAFLLGNWAGAGVSDFPGAEKCNFGQEVTFSHDGRDFLEYVSHTWVLDDEGKQVRPLETETGYWRIDKDRKVEVVMARDQGVIEIWYGELADQKPQIDLVTDAVART
;
A
#
# COMPACT_ATOMS: atom_id res chain seq x y z
N MET A 1 -4.06 -11.10 18.19
CA MET A 1 -3.84 -12.34 17.41
C MET A 1 -4.45 -12.09 16.05
N ILE A 2 -3.66 -12.18 14.99
CA ILE A 2 -4.18 -12.02 13.61
C ILE A 2 -4.97 -13.29 13.31
N GLU A 3 -6.25 -13.15 12.97
CA GLU A 3 -7.07 -14.27 12.49
C GLU A 3 -6.95 -14.30 10.97
N ILE A 4 -6.51 -15.44 10.42
CA ILE A 4 -6.36 -15.62 8.98
C ILE A 4 -7.75 -16.01 8.43
N PRO A 5 -8.32 -15.24 7.48
CA PRO A 5 -9.59 -15.58 6.87
C PRO A 5 -9.54 -16.98 6.23
N SER A 6 -10.58 -17.79 6.44
CA SER A 6 -10.62 -19.17 5.94
C SER A 6 -10.77 -19.26 4.42
N ASP A 7 -11.21 -18.17 3.79
CA ASP A 7 -11.37 -17.98 2.35
C ASP A 7 -10.18 -17.24 1.71
N LEU A 8 -9.12 -16.93 2.47
CA LEU A 8 -7.88 -16.39 1.92
C LEU A 8 -7.18 -17.44 1.05
N HIS A 9 -6.74 -17.05 -0.15
CA HIS A 9 -5.95 -17.93 -1.00
C HIS A 9 -4.66 -18.38 -0.27
N PRO A 10 -4.30 -19.68 -0.27
CA PRO A 10 -3.16 -20.19 0.51
C PRO A 10 -1.83 -19.49 0.21
N ASP A 11 -1.60 -19.11 -1.04
CA ASP A 11 -0.38 -18.40 -1.45
C ASP A 11 -0.26 -16.99 -0.83
N LEU A 12 -1.37 -16.40 -0.38
CA LEU A 12 -1.40 -15.07 0.25
C LEU A 12 -1.23 -15.11 1.77
N VAL A 13 -1.21 -16.29 2.39
CA VAL A 13 -0.99 -16.43 3.85
C VAL A 13 0.24 -15.66 4.35
N PRO A 14 1.38 -15.61 3.64
CA PRO A 14 2.54 -14.81 4.07
C PRO A 14 2.26 -13.30 4.15
N LEU A 15 1.27 -12.79 3.42
CA LEU A 15 0.86 -11.39 3.41
C LEU A 15 -0.37 -11.11 4.31
N ALA A 16 -0.88 -12.12 5.02
CA ALA A 16 -2.09 -11.97 5.85
C ALA A 16 -1.99 -10.88 6.92
N PHE A 17 -0.77 -10.50 7.31
CA PHE A 17 -0.54 -9.41 8.27
C PHE A 17 -0.86 -8.01 7.73
N LEU A 18 -1.03 -7.86 6.41
CA LEU A 18 -1.45 -6.60 5.79
C LEU A 18 -2.97 -6.43 5.82
N LEU A 19 -3.74 -7.53 5.87
CA LEU A 19 -5.20 -7.51 5.74
C LEU A 19 -5.87 -6.62 6.79
N GLY A 20 -6.83 -5.82 6.33
CA GLY A 20 -7.63 -4.94 7.17
C GLY A 20 -7.50 -3.46 6.80
N ASN A 21 -7.97 -2.62 7.72
CA ASN A 21 -7.94 -1.17 7.59
C ASN A 21 -6.89 -0.59 8.54
N TRP A 22 -6.05 0.28 8.00
CA TRP A 22 -5.00 0.99 8.69
C TRP A 22 -5.28 2.48 8.61
N ALA A 23 -5.02 3.20 9.70
CA ALA A 23 -5.12 4.65 9.74
C ALA A 23 -3.95 5.21 10.55
N GLY A 24 -3.39 6.34 10.11
CA GLY A 24 -2.28 6.98 10.76
C GLY A 24 -1.98 8.38 10.21
N ALA A 25 -0.89 8.96 10.68
CA ALA A 25 -0.38 10.24 10.19
C ALA A 25 1.10 10.11 9.81
N GLY A 26 1.52 10.90 8.83
CA GLY A 26 2.88 10.96 8.31
C GLY A 26 3.33 12.40 8.02
N VAL A 27 4.57 12.54 7.59
CA VAL A 27 5.19 13.81 7.22
C VAL A 27 5.68 13.70 5.78
N SER A 28 5.26 14.63 4.93
CA SER A 28 5.77 14.77 3.58
C SER A 28 6.83 15.87 3.54
N ASP A 29 8.04 15.54 3.09
CA ASP A 29 9.17 16.45 2.99
C ASP A 29 9.98 16.11 1.73
N PHE A 30 9.55 16.64 0.57
CA PHE A 30 10.20 16.41 -0.72
C PHE A 30 10.77 17.72 -1.27
N PRO A 31 12.01 17.74 -1.80
CA PRO A 31 12.59 18.95 -2.38
C PRO A 31 11.71 19.57 -3.46
N GLY A 32 11.30 20.82 -3.27
CA GLY A 32 10.45 21.55 -4.22
C GLY A 32 8.94 21.40 -4.01
N ALA A 33 8.50 20.58 -3.05
CA ALA A 33 7.12 20.50 -2.60
C ALA A 33 6.92 21.23 -1.27
N GLU A 34 5.68 21.62 -0.98
CA GLU A 34 5.31 22.15 0.34
C GLU A 34 5.36 21.04 1.38
N LYS A 35 6.16 21.24 2.43
CA LYS A 35 6.20 20.33 3.57
C LYS A 35 4.87 20.35 4.31
N CYS A 36 4.29 19.18 4.58
CA CYS A 36 3.06 19.08 5.33
C CYS A 36 2.96 17.80 6.17
N ASN A 37 2.13 17.84 7.21
CA ASN A 37 1.64 16.63 7.85
C ASN A 37 0.47 16.09 7.03
N PHE A 38 0.36 14.78 6.93
CA PHE A 38 -0.76 14.15 6.25
C PHE A 38 -1.37 13.03 7.09
N GLY A 39 -2.68 12.85 6.97
CA GLY A 39 -3.38 11.67 7.43
C GLY A 39 -3.43 10.66 6.30
N GLN A 40 -3.38 9.38 6.63
CA GLN A 40 -3.45 8.29 5.65
C GLN A 40 -4.38 7.21 6.16
N GLU A 41 -5.22 6.72 5.26
CA GLU A 41 -5.99 5.50 5.41
C GLU A 41 -5.53 4.51 4.33
N VAL A 42 -5.38 3.25 4.71
CA VAL A 42 -5.01 2.15 3.82
C VAL A 42 -5.91 0.96 4.08
N THR A 43 -6.43 0.36 3.02
CA THR A 43 -7.17 -0.89 3.08
C THR A 43 -6.46 -1.96 2.26
N PHE A 44 -6.26 -3.12 2.88
CA PHE A 44 -5.92 -4.35 2.18
C PHE A 44 -7.08 -5.35 2.31
N SER A 45 -7.64 -5.77 1.17
CA SER A 45 -8.71 -6.76 1.09
C SER A 45 -8.36 -7.91 0.13
N HIS A 46 -9.21 -8.93 0.09
CA HIS A 46 -9.12 -10.03 -0.87
C HIS A 46 -10.53 -10.50 -1.23
N ASP A 47 -10.64 -11.21 -2.36
CA ASP A 47 -11.87 -11.87 -2.80
C ASP A 47 -11.71 -13.39 -2.97
N GLY A 48 -10.63 -13.94 -2.44
CA GLY A 48 -10.29 -15.37 -2.47
C GLY A 48 -9.39 -15.80 -3.64
N ARG A 49 -9.07 -14.89 -4.57
CA ARG A 49 -8.07 -15.12 -5.62
C ARG A 49 -6.65 -14.83 -5.13
N ASP A 50 -5.65 -15.10 -5.97
CA ASP A 50 -4.21 -15.04 -5.68
C ASP A 50 -3.63 -13.61 -5.71
N PHE A 51 -4.36 -12.63 -5.18
CA PHE A 51 -3.88 -11.26 -4.98
C PHE A 51 -4.57 -10.58 -3.80
N LEU A 52 -3.92 -9.56 -3.24
CA LEU A 52 -4.58 -8.58 -2.35
C LEU A 52 -4.97 -7.34 -3.14
N GLU A 53 -6.14 -6.80 -2.84
CA GLU A 53 -6.55 -5.47 -3.27
C GLU A 53 -5.97 -4.45 -2.29
N TYR A 54 -5.45 -3.34 -2.82
CA TYR A 54 -4.86 -2.24 -2.06
C TYR A 54 -5.51 -0.93 -2.46
N VAL A 55 -5.89 -0.13 -1.47
CA VAL A 55 -6.33 1.27 -1.65
C VAL A 55 -5.70 2.11 -0.56
N SER A 56 -5.12 3.25 -0.92
CA SER A 56 -4.70 4.28 0.01
C SER A 56 -5.26 5.65 -0.37
N HIS A 57 -5.72 6.37 0.65
CA HIS A 57 -6.12 7.75 0.56
C HIS A 57 -5.33 8.58 1.56
N THR A 58 -4.91 9.77 1.14
CA THR A 58 -4.20 10.72 1.99
C THR A 58 -4.84 12.11 1.95
N TRP A 59 -4.69 12.84 3.06
CA TRP A 59 -5.18 14.20 3.22
C TRP A 59 -4.14 15.05 3.93
N VAL A 60 -3.98 16.31 3.53
CA VAL A 60 -3.20 17.27 4.31
C VAL A 60 -3.91 17.52 5.63
N LEU A 61 -3.13 17.62 6.71
CA LEU A 61 -3.61 17.96 8.05
C LEU A 61 -3.22 19.41 8.41
N ASP A 62 -4.09 20.07 9.18
CA ASP A 62 -3.71 21.30 9.90
C ASP A 62 -2.94 20.99 11.20
N ASP A 63 -2.56 22.04 11.93
CA ASP A 63 -1.81 21.95 13.19
C ASP A 63 -2.59 21.23 14.31
N GLU A 64 -3.93 21.12 14.18
CA GLU A 64 -4.79 20.39 15.12
C GLU A 64 -4.99 18.92 14.69
N GLY A 65 -4.38 18.50 13.58
CA GLY A 65 -4.50 17.14 13.03
C GLY A 65 -5.79 16.89 12.26
N LYS A 66 -6.51 17.94 11.88
CA LYS A 66 -7.76 17.83 11.12
C LYS A 66 -7.47 17.81 9.61
N GLN A 67 -8.17 16.93 8.88
CA GLN A 67 -8.10 16.88 7.43
C GLN A 67 -8.60 18.19 6.80
N VAL A 68 -7.76 18.83 5.98
CA VAL A 68 -8.10 20.09 5.30
C VAL A 68 -8.39 19.93 3.82
N ARG A 69 -7.68 19.03 3.12
CA ARG A 69 -7.90 18.71 1.71
C ARG A 69 -7.29 17.35 1.35
N PRO A 70 -7.80 16.67 0.29
CA PRO A 70 -7.12 15.51 -0.29
C PRO A 70 -5.67 15.84 -0.69
N LEU A 71 -4.79 14.85 -0.56
CA LEU A 71 -3.39 14.93 -0.98
C LEU A 71 -3.16 14.02 -2.19
N GLU A 72 -3.19 12.71 -2.00
CA GLU A 72 -3.00 11.69 -3.05
C GLU A 72 -3.90 10.48 -2.79
N THR A 73 -4.24 9.78 -3.87
CA THR A 73 -4.91 8.47 -3.82
C THR A 73 -4.18 7.50 -4.74
N GLU A 74 -4.00 6.28 -4.26
CA GLU A 74 -3.43 5.19 -5.04
C GLU A 74 -4.15 3.88 -4.75
N THR A 75 -4.21 3.01 -5.75
CA THR A 75 -4.85 1.71 -5.64
C THR A 75 -4.19 0.71 -6.57
N GLY A 76 -4.21 -0.57 -6.20
CA GLY A 76 -3.52 -1.59 -6.96
C GLY A 76 -3.75 -2.99 -6.42
N TYR A 77 -2.93 -3.91 -6.92
CA TYR A 77 -2.95 -5.31 -6.55
C TYR A 77 -1.56 -5.77 -6.13
N TRP A 78 -1.49 -6.51 -5.01
CA TRP A 78 -0.27 -7.13 -4.51
C TRP A 78 -0.33 -8.64 -4.72
N ARG A 79 0.76 -9.22 -5.21
CA ARG A 79 0.91 -10.66 -5.43
C ARG A 79 2.23 -11.13 -4.82
N ILE A 80 2.28 -12.39 -4.42
CA ILE A 80 3.48 -13.02 -3.87
C ILE A 80 3.64 -14.43 -4.45
N ASP A 81 4.85 -14.82 -4.78
CA ASP A 81 5.16 -16.18 -5.23
C ASP A 81 5.73 -17.07 -4.10
N LYS A 82 5.94 -18.35 -4.43
CA LYS A 82 6.51 -19.36 -3.53
C LYS A 82 7.94 -19.02 -3.04
N ASP A 83 8.67 -18.21 -3.79
CA ASP A 83 10.04 -17.79 -3.50
C ASP A 83 10.03 -16.44 -2.75
N ARG A 84 8.85 -16.01 -2.28
CA ARG A 84 8.58 -14.78 -1.51
C ARG A 84 8.88 -13.50 -2.25
N LYS A 85 8.88 -13.56 -3.59
CA LYS A 85 8.95 -12.38 -4.45
C LYS A 85 7.59 -11.73 -4.51
N VAL A 86 7.59 -10.42 -4.28
CA VAL A 86 6.39 -9.59 -4.25
C VAL A 86 6.36 -8.74 -5.50
N GLU A 87 5.20 -8.67 -6.15
CA GLU A 87 4.93 -7.71 -7.21
C GLU A 87 3.71 -6.86 -6.85
N VAL A 88 3.78 -5.58 -7.20
CA VAL A 88 2.67 -4.64 -7.00
C VAL A 88 2.45 -3.85 -8.29
N VAL A 89 1.21 -3.87 -8.77
CA VAL A 89 0.77 -3.00 -9.86
C VAL A 89 -0.19 -1.98 -9.29
N MET A 90 0.06 -0.69 -9.51
CA MET A 90 -0.77 0.37 -8.94
C MET A 90 -0.98 1.55 -9.88
N ALA A 91 -2.08 2.24 -9.68
CA ALA A 91 -2.42 3.50 -10.34
C ALA A 91 -2.61 4.59 -9.28
N ARG A 92 -2.15 5.79 -9.60
CA ARG A 92 -2.28 7.00 -8.78
C ARG A 92 -3.25 7.97 -9.43
N ASP A 93 -3.95 8.75 -8.61
CA ASP A 93 -4.91 9.79 -9.02
C ASP A 93 -4.31 10.87 -9.92
N GLN A 94 -2.98 11.04 -9.91
CA GLN A 94 -2.23 11.96 -10.76
C GLN A 94 -1.98 11.45 -12.19
N GLY A 95 -2.59 10.32 -12.60
CA GLY A 95 -2.40 9.76 -13.93
C GLY A 95 -1.06 9.03 -14.10
N VAL A 96 -0.55 8.44 -13.02
CA VAL A 96 0.68 7.65 -12.98
C VAL A 96 0.34 6.19 -12.72
N ILE A 97 0.99 5.28 -13.44
CA ILE A 97 0.98 3.84 -13.15
C ILE A 97 2.38 3.36 -12.84
N GLU A 98 2.48 2.42 -11.91
CA GLU A 98 3.75 1.90 -11.43
C GLU A 98 3.71 0.38 -11.30
N ILE A 99 4.86 -0.24 -11.60
CA ILE A 99 5.13 -1.65 -11.33
C ILE A 99 6.29 -1.71 -10.34
N TRP A 100 6.08 -2.43 -9.24
CA TRP A 100 7.06 -2.62 -8.19
C TRP A 100 7.39 -4.10 -8.04
N TYR A 101 8.66 -4.39 -7.80
CA TYR A 101 9.15 -5.71 -7.44
C TYR A 101 9.91 -5.68 -6.14
N GLY A 102 9.89 -6.79 -5.41
CA GLY A 102 10.68 -6.91 -4.19
C GLY A 102 10.52 -8.26 -3.52
N GLU A 103 10.70 -8.29 -2.21
CA GLU A 103 10.66 -9.52 -1.44
C GLU A 103 10.16 -9.33 -0.02
N LEU A 104 9.49 -10.36 0.49
CA LEU A 104 9.11 -10.46 1.90
C LEU A 104 10.29 -11.05 2.69
N ALA A 105 10.82 -10.28 3.64
CA ALA A 105 11.97 -10.64 4.45
C ALA A 105 11.75 -11.92 5.28
N ASP A 106 12.79 -12.73 5.44
CA ASP A 106 12.65 -13.98 6.17
C ASP A 106 12.32 -13.77 7.66
N GLN A 107 11.32 -14.53 8.13
CA GLN A 107 10.82 -14.53 9.52
C GLN A 107 10.40 -13.15 10.07
N LYS A 108 10.14 -12.15 9.22
CA LYS A 108 9.76 -10.79 9.63
C LYS A 108 8.61 -10.25 8.76
N PRO A 109 7.68 -9.46 9.34
CA PRO A 109 6.64 -8.78 8.57
C PRO A 109 7.21 -7.50 7.92
N GLN A 110 8.21 -7.66 7.06
CA GLN A 110 8.88 -6.56 6.35
C GLN A 110 8.94 -6.90 4.87
N ILE A 111 8.53 -5.96 4.03
CA ILE A 111 8.58 -6.08 2.58
C ILE A 111 9.40 -4.91 2.06
N ASP A 112 10.43 -5.21 1.28
CA ASP A 112 11.25 -4.21 0.60
C ASP A 112 10.88 -4.23 -0.88
N LEU A 113 10.51 -3.08 -1.44
CA LEU A 113 10.09 -2.93 -2.84
C LEU A 113 10.96 -1.91 -3.58
N VAL A 114 11.13 -2.11 -4.87
CA VAL A 114 11.75 -1.16 -5.80
C VAL A 114 10.89 -1.04 -7.06
N THR A 115 10.76 0.17 -7.58
CA THR A 115 10.03 0.43 -8.82
C THR A 115 10.80 -0.10 -10.02
N ASP A 116 10.12 -0.84 -10.90
CA ASP A 116 10.66 -1.35 -12.17
C ASP A 116 10.20 -0.53 -13.37
N ALA A 117 8.93 -0.10 -13.36
CA ALA A 117 8.38 0.73 -14.42
C ALA A 117 7.48 1.84 -13.86
N VAL A 118 7.54 3.00 -14.51
CA VAL A 118 6.65 4.14 -14.28
C VAL A 118 6.18 4.67 -15.63
N ALA A 119 4.87 4.87 -15.79
CA ALA A 119 4.30 5.53 -16.96
C ALA A 119 3.27 6.58 -16.52
N ARG A 120 3.10 7.63 -17.33
CA ARG A 120 2.22 8.77 -17.04
C ARG A 120 1.49 9.23 -18.30
N THR A 121 0.29 9.79 -18.13
CA THR A 121 -0.50 10.40 -19.21
C THR A 121 -0.07 11.82 -19.54
#